data_AF-K1X2B9-F1
#
_entry.id   AF-K1X2B9-F1
#
_cell.length_a   1.000
_cell.length_b   1.000
_cell.length_c   1.000
_cell.angle_alpha   90.00
_cell.angle_beta   90.00
_cell.angle_gamma   90.00
#
_symmetry.space_group_name_H-M   'P 1'
#
loop_
_entity.id
_entity.type
_entity.pdbx_description
1 polymer ?
#
loop_
_entity_poly.entity_id
_entity_poly.type
_entity_poly.pdbx_seq_one_letter_code
_entity_poly.pdbx_strand_id
1 'polypeptide(L)'
;MVEATTAGPSNEVKPKKLSRTKIGTMKVSQLRNSLRRGKIRMSGNAGGAELHALYALYALRLLLAEEEPDKHLLEAATGWCAASVETLTGEARERGLHDENTRWDLVEDLIMDEHAKLLGNNDDDDDDDNHDNDDNDDNDDNDDNDDNDNNNDNHDDESKSESHSEPEETTVKTGAKDKGKVKAAKKTDPAPDKAVKAKPVPKKKGKEKAVESEDEVDSLEHPAPEVVNLLLTMIYSHSVRIKAKIPMTGAPELSAARFRKRLDEIPKIKTEKDVEKALVSSKTSAVLSSILKTCGDMIIPADGDLVIPGFPEQVLQFVVAKPDRSLQSAYNKLPGRDQTRLLFHGTPMANLYSILHDGFDPAGQLLGQATLWLARDPGSSLEFSMKAGSIPPESEWGHTPFPSWGVLLGCETVRLGATANGITHITGAMGSAMVRYIFLIPSDDTPEVASMPTGAQIEDGMRKALKSFRRL
;
A
#
# COMPACT_ATOMS: atom_id res chain seq x y z
N MET A 1 -25.68 -40.95 22.15
CA MET A 1 -24.66 -39.92 22.42
C MET A 1 -23.33 -40.47 21.95
N VAL A 2 -22.91 -40.05 20.75
CA VAL A 2 -21.56 -40.34 20.23
C VAL A 2 -20.84 -39.00 20.29
N GLU A 3 -19.82 -38.91 21.14
CA GLU A 3 -19.02 -37.69 21.28
C GLU A 3 -18.22 -37.47 20.00
N ALA A 4 -18.46 -36.31 19.37
CA ALA A 4 -17.67 -35.85 18.24
C ALA A 4 -16.32 -35.35 18.75
N THR A 5 -15.27 -36.12 18.49
CA THR A 5 -13.87 -35.69 18.66
C THR A 5 -13.59 -34.52 17.72
N THR A 6 -13.41 -33.33 18.29
CA THR A 6 -12.96 -32.13 17.57
C THR A 6 -11.49 -32.28 17.20
N ALA A 7 -11.19 -32.26 15.90
CA ALA A 7 -9.82 -32.26 15.39
C ALA A 7 -9.12 -30.94 15.79
N GLY A 8 -7.98 -31.04 16.48
CA GLY A 8 -7.17 -29.88 16.84
C GLY A 8 -6.59 -29.15 15.62
N PRO A 9 -6.13 -27.89 15.79
CA PRO A 9 -5.64 -27.06 14.69
C PRO A 9 -4.49 -27.75 13.96
N SER A 10 -4.65 -27.94 12.65
CA SER A 10 -3.65 -28.60 11.82
C SER A 10 -2.38 -27.75 11.77
N ASN A 11 -1.24 -28.36 12.10
CA ASN A 11 0.08 -27.73 11.94
C ASN A 11 0.43 -27.64 10.46
N GLU A 12 -0.10 -26.63 9.77
CA GLU A 12 0.25 -26.35 8.38
C GLU A 12 1.73 -25.93 8.32
N VAL A 13 2.57 -26.79 7.72
CA VAL A 13 3.99 -26.51 7.56
C VAL A 13 4.14 -25.46 6.44
N LYS A 14 4.28 -24.19 6.84
CA LYS A 14 4.59 -23.12 5.89
C LYS A 14 5.87 -23.49 5.12
N PRO A 15 5.89 -23.39 3.77
CA PRO A 15 7.09 -23.64 3.01
C PRO A 15 8.18 -22.68 3.50
N LYS A 16 9.38 -23.22 3.74
CA LYS A 16 10.56 -22.37 3.99
C LYS A 16 10.67 -21.42 2.81
N LYS A 17 10.73 -20.10 3.06
CA LYS A 17 11.02 -19.06 2.05
C LYS A 17 12.28 -19.48 1.29
N LEU A 18 12.10 -20.14 0.15
CA LEU A 18 13.18 -20.50 -0.75
C LEU A 18 13.47 -19.24 -1.57
N SER A 19 14.77 -18.91 -1.73
CA SER A 19 15.14 -17.78 -2.57
C SER A 19 14.65 -18.04 -3.99
N ARG A 20 14.13 -17.00 -4.66
CA ARG A 20 13.62 -17.06 -6.05
C ARG A 20 14.56 -17.80 -7.01
N THR A 21 15.86 -17.63 -6.81
CA THR A 21 16.94 -18.32 -7.54
C THR A 21 16.97 -19.85 -7.40
N LYS A 22 16.38 -20.43 -6.35
CA LYS A 22 16.47 -21.88 -6.12
C LYS A 22 15.49 -22.68 -6.94
N ILE A 23 14.30 -22.13 -7.26
CA ILE A 23 13.21 -22.90 -7.88
C ILE A 23 13.66 -23.57 -9.17
N GLY A 24 14.32 -22.83 -10.08
CA GLY A 24 14.82 -23.38 -11.35
C GLY A 24 15.97 -24.34 -11.26
N THR A 25 16.60 -24.43 -10.10
CA THR A 25 17.71 -25.36 -9.86
C THR A 25 17.25 -26.61 -9.10
N MET A 26 15.98 -26.66 -8.68
CA MET A 26 15.45 -27.80 -7.95
C MET A 26 15.34 -29.01 -8.87
N LYS A 27 15.89 -30.13 -8.42
CA LYS A 27 15.69 -31.42 -9.07
C LYS A 27 14.23 -31.87 -8.90
N VAL A 28 13.72 -32.65 -9.86
CA VAL A 28 12.38 -33.26 -9.82
C VAL A 28 12.07 -33.93 -8.47
N SER A 29 13.03 -34.64 -7.88
CA SER A 29 12.87 -35.27 -6.56
C SER A 29 12.70 -34.25 -5.42
N GLN A 30 13.36 -33.10 -5.49
CA GLN A 30 13.25 -32.03 -4.49
C GLN A 30 11.90 -31.31 -4.61
N LEU A 31 11.40 -31.11 -5.83
CA LEU A 31 10.07 -30.54 -6.07
C LEU A 31 8.99 -31.46 -5.52
N ARG A 32 8.98 -32.75 -5.91
CA ARG A 32 8.03 -33.75 -5.39
C ARG A 32 8.04 -33.82 -3.86
N ASN A 33 9.22 -33.83 -3.24
CA ASN A 33 9.34 -33.84 -1.79
C ASN A 33 8.82 -32.55 -1.13
N SER A 34 8.95 -31.41 -1.79
CA SER A 34 8.46 -30.13 -1.24
C SER A 34 6.95 -30.02 -1.38
N LEU A 35 6.40 -30.38 -2.54
CA LEU A 35 4.96 -30.44 -2.79
C LEU A 35 4.26 -31.46 -1.88
N ARG A 36 4.83 -32.66 -1.67
CA ARG A 36 4.29 -33.66 -0.72
C ARG A 36 4.25 -33.13 0.71
N ARG A 37 5.28 -32.39 1.14
CA ARG A 37 5.29 -31.74 2.47
C ARG A 37 4.22 -30.65 2.60
N GLY A 38 3.95 -29.95 1.51
CA GLY A 38 2.83 -29.00 1.40
C GLY A 38 1.47 -29.66 1.18
N LYS A 39 1.39 -31.01 1.15
CA LYS A 39 0.19 -31.79 0.83
C LYS A 39 -0.48 -31.39 -0.50
N ILE A 40 0.32 -30.99 -1.48
CA ILE A 40 -0.18 -30.63 -2.80
C ILE A 40 -0.42 -31.91 -3.61
N ARG A 41 -1.61 -32.06 -4.17
CA ARG A 41 -1.94 -33.18 -5.07
C ARG A 41 -1.11 -33.04 -6.35
N MET A 42 -0.52 -34.14 -6.80
CA MET A 42 0.27 -34.17 -8.02
C MET A 42 0.03 -35.48 -8.75
N SER A 43 0.03 -35.46 -10.07
CA SER A 43 -0.04 -36.69 -10.84
C SER A 43 1.22 -37.54 -10.65
N GLY A 44 1.06 -38.87 -10.61
CA GLY A 44 2.18 -39.81 -10.48
C GLY A 44 3.17 -39.73 -11.66
N ASN A 45 2.69 -39.31 -12.83
CA ASN A 45 3.47 -39.11 -14.05
C ASN A 45 3.83 -37.64 -14.31
N ALA A 46 3.62 -36.73 -13.34
CA ALA A 46 3.85 -35.31 -13.54
C ALA A 46 5.29 -35.02 -14.01
N GLY A 47 5.37 -34.26 -15.10
CA GLY A 47 6.61 -33.90 -15.78
C GLY A 47 7.44 -32.87 -15.00
N GLY A 48 8.65 -32.57 -15.49
CA GLY A 48 9.51 -31.57 -14.85
C GLY A 48 8.87 -30.18 -14.81
N ALA A 49 8.30 -29.72 -15.92
CA ALA A 49 7.67 -28.40 -16.01
C ALA A 49 6.41 -28.30 -15.13
N GLU A 50 5.53 -29.31 -15.18
CA GLU A 50 4.32 -29.37 -14.35
C GLU A 50 4.63 -29.33 -12.84
N LEU A 51 5.67 -30.07 -12.40
CA LEU A 51 6.10 -30.04 -11.00
C LEU A 51 6.68 -28.67 -10.59
N HIS A 52 7.33 -27.97 -11.51
CA HIS A 52 7.77 -26.60 -11.26
C HIS A 52 6.57 -25.64 -11.19
N ALA A 53 5.58 -25.80 -12.07
CA ALA A 53 4.35 -24.99 -12.09
C ALA A 53 3.56 -25.17 -10.79
N LEU A 54 3.27 -26.41 -10.38
CA LEU A 54 2.63 -26.71 -9.09
C LEU A 54 3.40 -26.11 -7.91
N TYR A 55 4.73 -26.15 -7.97
CA TYR A 55 5.57 -25.58 -6.92
C TYR A 55 5.55 -24.06 -6.92
N ALA A 56 5.52 -23.42 -8.11
CA ALA A 56 5.39 -21.98 -8.25
C ALA A 56 4.02 -21.52 -7.72
N LEU A 57 2.91 -22.15 -8.13
CA LEU A 57 1.57 -21.87 -7.62
C LEU A 57 1.51 -22.02 -6.09
N TYR A 58 2.07 -23.10 -5.55
CA TYR A 58 2.16 -23.31 -4.10
C TYR A 58 3.03 -22.24 -3.40
N ALA A 59 4.15 -21.85 -3.99
CA ALA A 59 5.05 -20.83 -3.42
C ALA A 59 4.42 -19.43 -3.45
N LEU A 60 3.66 -19.14 -4.49
CA LEU A 60 2.85 -17.93 -4.68
C LEU A 60 1.54 -17.98 -3.90
N ARG A 61 1.22 -19.12 -3.28
CA ARG A 61 0.02 -19.34 -2.45
C ARG A 61 -1.27 -19.25 -3.26
N LEU A 62 -1.17 -19.53 -4.56
CA LEU A 62 -2.29 -19.73 -5.50
C LEU A 62 -2.82 -21.16 -5.46
N LEU A 63 -2.15 -22.05 -4.72
CA LEU A 63 -2.55 -23.43 -4.52
C LEU A 63 -2.31 -23.81 -3.07
N LEU A 64 -3.37 -24.19 -2.35
CA LEU A 64 -3.30 -24.59 -0.95
C LEU A 64 -3.19 -26.11 -0.78
N ALA A 65 -2.95 -26.54 0.45
CA ALA A 65 -2.89 -27.95 0.81
C ALA A 65 -4.20 -28.66 0.45
N GLU A 66 -4.10 -29.83 -0.20
CA GLU A 66 -5.23 -30.71 -0.55
C GLU A 66 -6.20 -30.15 -1.62
N GLU A 67 -5.99 -28.91 -2.08
CA GLU A 67 -6.71 -28.27 -3.17
C GLU A 67 -6.25 -28.78 -4.55
N GLU A 68 -7.15 -28.77 -5.52
CA GLU A 68 -6.83 -29.01 -6.92
C GLU A 68 -6.61 -27.66 -7.61
N PRO A 69 -5.47 -27.47 -8.32
CA PRO A 69 -5.20 -26.21 -8.98
C PRO A 69 -6.23 -25.96 -10.09
N ASP A 70 -6.54 -24.68 -10.31
CA ASP A 70 -7.25 -24.27 -11.52
C ASP A 70 -6.51 -24.83 -12.74
N LYS A 71 -7.27 -25.55 -13.59
CA LYS A 71 -6.70 -26.31 -14.70
C LYS A 71 -6.06 -25.39 -15.73
N HIS A 72 -6.70 -24.26 -16.03
CA HIS A 72 -6.21 -23.30 -17.01
C HIS A 72 -4.91 -22.65 -16.52
N LEU A 73 -4.90 -22.19 -15.27
CA LEU A 73 -3.73 -21.59 -14.66
C LEU A 73 -2.56 -22.58 -14.55
N LEU A 74 -2.82 -23.84 -14.22
CA LEU A 74 -1.79 -24.87 -14.18
C LEU A 74 -1.21 -25.16 -15.57
N GLU A 75 -2.04 -25.23 -16.60
CA GLU A 75 -1.60 -25.43 -17.98
C GLU A 75 -0.72 -24.26 -18.46
N ALA A 76 -1.15 -23.01 -18.22
CA ALA A 76 -0.38 -21.81 -18.53
C ALA A 76 0.96 -21.77 -17.77
N ALA A 77 0.93 -21.98 -16.45
CA ALA A 77 2.12 -22.03 -15.61
C ALA A 77 3.11 -23.12 -16.05
N THR A 78 2.60 -24.27 -16.51
CA THR A 78 3.40 -25.36 -17.05
C THR A 78 4.08 -24.96 -18.36
N GLY A 79 3.36 -24.26 -19.24
CA GLY A 79 3.90 -23.68 -20.46
C GLY A 79 5.08 -22.74 -20.20
N TRP A 80 4.92 -21.77 -19.30
CA TRP A 80 5.99 -20.82 -18.96
C TRP A 80 7.17 -21.49 -18.26
N CYS A 81 6.92 -22.47 -17.39
CA CYS A 81 7.99 -23.24 -16.77
C CYS A 81 8.83 -24.02 -17.80
N ALA A 82 8.26 -24.39 -18.95
CA ALA A 82 8.95 -25.05 -20.05
C ALA A 82 9.58 -24.07 -21.07
N ALA A 83 9.06 -22.84 -21.17
CA ALA A 83 9.44 -21.86 -22.18
C ALA A 83 10.91 -21.39 -22.09
N SER A 84 11.42 -20.79 -23.16
CA SER A 84 12.74 -20.14 -23.15
C SER A 84 12.65 -18.77 -22.49
N VAL A 85 13.78 -18.20 -22.02
CA VAL A 85 13.79 -16.84 -21.45
C VAL A 85 13.35 -15.80 -22.49
N GLU A 86 13.74 -15.97 -23.75
CA GLU A 86 13.33 -15.09 -24.85
C GLU A 86 11.82 -15.11 -25.07
N THR A 87 11.20 -16.30 -25.04
CA THR A 87 9.74 -16.48 -25.12
C THR A 87 9.03 -15.79 -23.95
N LEU A 88 9.50 -16.02 -22.72
CA LEU A 88 8.92 -15.40 -21.52
C LEU A 88 9.04 -13.87 -21.55
N THR A 89 10.17 -13.36 -22.02
CA THR A 89 10.42 -11.91 -22.12
C THR A 89 9.49 -11.28 -23.16
N GLY A 90 9.29 -11.94 -24.30
CA GLY A 90 8.35 -11.50 -25.33
C GLY A 90 6.92 -11.43 -24.81
N GLU A 91 6.45 -12.52 -24.18
CA GLU A 91 5.09 -12.58 -23.63
C GLU A 91 4.88 -11.59 -22.48
N ALA A 92 5.86 -11.44 -21.59
CA ALA A 92 5.81 -10.44 -20.52
C ALA A 92 5.70 -9.02 -21.09
N ARG A 93 6.48 -8.70 -22.14
CA ARG A 93 6.41 -7.39 -22.80
C ARG A 93 5.07 -7.15 -23.48
N GLU A 94 4.51 -8.16 -24.15
CA GLU A 94 3.18 -8.07 -24.77
C GLU A 94 2.07 -7.80 -23.74
N ARG A 95 2.23 -8.31 -22.51
CA ARG A 95 1.33 -8.07 -21.37
C ARG A 95 1.66 -6.78 -20.59
N GLY A 96 2.66 -5.99 -21.02
CA GLY A 96 3.06 -4.77 -20.33
C GLY A 96 3.80 -4.99 -18.99
N LEU A 97 4.34 -6.19 -18.76
CA LEU A 97 5.11 -6.56 -17.58
C LEU A 97 6.61 -6.20 -17.76
N HIS A 98 7.36 -6.09 -16.66
CA HIS A 98 8.77 -5.70 -16.67
C HIS A 98 9.69 -6.79 -17.26
N ASP A 99 10.61 -6.41 -18.16
CA ASP A 99 11.46 -7.35 -18.93
C ASP A 99 12.90 -7.56 -18.39
N GLU A 100 13.33 -6.79 -17.38
CA GLU A 100 14.70 -6.87 -16.80
C GLU A 100 14.89 -7.98 -15.74
N ASN A 101 14.05 -9.01 -15.80
CA ASN A 101 13.83 -9.97 -14.71
C ASN A 101 14.54 -11.32 -14.95
N THR A 102 14.85 -12.06 -13.88
CA THR A 102 15.36 -13.43 -14.07
C THR A 102 14.27 -14.31 -14.67
N ARG A 103 14.63 -15.48 -15.24
CA ARG A 103 13.65 -16.45 -15.76
C ARG A 103 12.49 -16.70 -14.79
N TRP A 104 12.77 -16.79 -13.49
CA TRP A 104 11.74 -17.06 -12.49
C TRP A 104 10.91 -15.86 -12.12
N ASP A 105 11.50 -14.67 -12.15
CA ASP A 105 10.73 -13.44 -11.93
C ASP A 105 9.73 -13.28 -13.10
N LEU A 106 10.13 -13.55 -14.35
CA LEU A 106 9.21 -13.56 -15.50
C LEU A 106 8.08 -14.60 -15.36
N VAL A 107 8.38 -15.83 -14.94
CA VAL A 107 7.36 -16.86 -14.72
C VAL A 107 6.40 -16.46 -13.58
N GLU A 108 6.91 -15.89 -12.49
CA GLU A 108 6.11 -15.39 -11.37
C GLU A 108 5.17 -14.28 -11.84
N ASP A 109 5.69 -13.29 -12.57
CA ASP A 109 4.90 -12.16 -13.09
C ASP A 109 3.79 -12.64 -14.05
N LEU A 110 4.10 -13.58 -14.95
CA LEU A 110 3.11 -14.16 -15.88
C LEU A 110 2.02 -14.97 -15.16
N ILE A 111 2.39 -15.77 -14.16
CA ILE A 111 1.42 -16.52 -13.33
C ILE A 111 0.47 -15.56 -12.61
N MET A 112 1.00 -14.49 -12.02
CA MET A 112 0.19 -13.52 -11.30
C MET A 112 -0.74 -12.73 -12.23
N ASP A 113 -0.28 -12.35 -13.42
CA ASP A 113 -1.08 -11.67 -14.44
C ASP A 113 -2.24 -12.55 -14.93
N GLU A 114 -1.97 -13.81 -15.28
CA GLU A 114 -2.98 -14.74 -15.75
C GLU A 114 -4.03 -15.06 -14.68
N HIS A 115 -3.57 -15.26 -13.45
CA HIS A 115 -4.48 -15.45 -12.33
C HIS A 115 -5.35 -14.21 -12.09
N ALA A 116 -4.82 -13.00 -12.26
CA ALA A 116 -5.62 -11.78 -12.14
C ALA A 116 -6.71 -11.71 -13.23
N LYS A 117 -6.42 -12.15 -14.47
CA LYS A 117 -7.42 -12.24 -15.54
C LYS A 117 -8.53 -13.23 -15.22
N LEU A 118 -8.19 -14.39 -14.66
CA LEU A 118 -9.18 -15.38 -14.24
C LEU A 118 -10.12 -14.86 -13.14
N LEU A 119 -9.66 -13.93 -12.30
CA LEU A 119 -10.50 -13.29 -11.29
C LEU A 119 -11.35 -12.15 -11.86
N GLY A 120 -10.83 -11.40 -12.84
CA GLY A 120 -11.53 -10.25 -13.44
C GLY A 120 -12.64 -10.62 -14.43
N ASN A 121 -12.54 -11.79 -15.08
CA ASN A 121 -13.52 -12.22 -16.08
C ASN A 121 -14.86 -12.72 -15.51
N ASN A 122 -15.09 -12.65 -14.20
CA ASN A 122 -16.34 -13.12 -13.60
C ASN A 122 -17.39 -12.01 -13.38
N ASP A 123 -17.07 -10.75 -13.63
CA ASP A 123 -17.94 -9.62 -13.27
C ASP A 123 -18.64 -8.93 -14.46
N ASP A 124 -18.41 -9.36 -15.71
CA ASP A 124 -18.89 -8.63 -16.92
C ASP A 124 -20.03 -9.31 -17.71
N ASP A 125 -20.55 -10.46 -17.27
CA ASP A 125 -21.55 -11.25 -18.05
C ASP A 125 -22.99 -11.23 -17.48
N ASP A 126 -23.32 -10.39 -16.51
CA ASP A 126 -24.67 -10.35 -15.89
C ASP A 126 -25.59 -9.18 -16.36
N ASP A 127 -25.17 -8.34 -17.32
CA ASP A 127 -25.94 -7.15 -17.73
C ASP A 127 -26.71 -7.27 -19.06
N ASP A 128 -26.68 -8.41 -19.76
CA ASP A 128 -27.47 -8.60 -20.98
C ASP A 128 -28.45 -9.79 -20.84
N ASP A 129 -29.73 -9.49 -21.15
CA ASP A 129 -30.86 -10.40 -21.35
C ASP A 129 -31.75 -10.75 -20.14
N ASN A 130 -32.57 -9.77 -19.71
CA ASN A 130 -34.01 -10.05 -19.61
C ASN A 130 -34.89 -8.81 -19.85
N HIS A 131 -34.73 -8.22 -21.04
CA HIS A 131 -35.85 -7.60 -21.74
C HIS A 131 -36.58 -8.69 -22.53
N ASP A 132 -37.75 -9.11 -22.03
CA ASP A 132 -39.03 -9.03 -22.76
C ASP A 132 -40.05 -10.11 -22.34
N ASN A 133 -41.26 -9.58 -22.08
CA ASN A 133 -42.59 -10.14 -22.32
C ASN A 133 -43.11 -11.28 -21.42
N ASP A 134 -44.09 -10.95 -20.57
CA ASP A 134 -45.50 -11.11 -20.99
C ASP A 134 -46.46 -10.45 -19.98
N ASP A 135 -47.22 -9.49 -20.51
CA ASP A 135 -48.62 -9.16 -20.26
C ASP A 135 -49.39 -9.99 -19.20
N ASN A 136 -50.00 -9.33 -18.22
CA ASN A 136 -51.46 -9.07 -18.22
C ASN A 136 -52.01 -8.56 -16.87
N ASP A 137 -53.03 -7.72 -17.04
CA ASP A 137 -54.20 -7.46 -16.20
C ASP A 137 -54.10 -6.43 -15.05
N ASP A 138 -54.65 -5.25 -15.40
CA ASP A 138 -55.79 -4.63 -14.72
C ASP A 138 -55.62 -4.16 -13.26
N ASN A 139 -55.51 -2.85 -13.06
CA ASN A 139 -56.68 -2.02 -12.75
C ASN A 139 -56.32 -0.61 -12.25
N ASP A 140 -57.13 0.33 -12.75
CA ASP A 140 -57.68 1.51 -12.11
C ASP A 140 -56.80 2.73 -11.83
N ASP A 141 -57.01 3.73 -12.70
CA ASP A 141 -57.54 5.05 -12.35
C ASP A 141 -56.77 5.89 -11.32
N ASN A 142 -56.09 6.93 -11.83
CA ASN A 142 -56.62 8.30 -11.77
C ASN A 142 -55.62 9.28 -12.42
N ASP A 143 -56.03 9.79 -13.57
CA ASP A 143 -56.26 11.22 -13.86
C ASP A 143 -55.34 12.31 -13.28
N ASP A 144 -55.01 13.21 -14.21
CA ASP A 144 -54.80 14.65 -14.05
C ASP A 144 -53.40 15.11 -13.56
N ASN A 145 -52.52 15.52 -14.48
CA ASN A 145 -52.61 16.83 -15.14
C ASN A 145 -51.27 17.32 -15.71
N ASP A 146 -51.42 17.99 -16.85
CA ASP A 146 -50.70 19.17 -17.33
C ASP A 146 -49.24 19.04 -17.78
N ASP A 147 -49.11 18.91 -19.11
CA ASP A 147 -48.56 19.94 -19.99
C ASP A 147 -47.35 20.72 -19.47
N ASN A 148 -46.18 20.40 -20.02
CA ASN A 148 -45.44 21.47 -20.70
C ASN A 148 -44.48 20.93 -21.77
N ASP A 149 -44.86 21.22 -23.00
CA ASP A 149 -44.00 21.27 -24.17
C ASP A 149 -42.74 22.10 -23.88
N ASN A 150 -41.57 21.54 -24.21
CA ASN A 150 -40.65 22.34 -25.02
C ASN A 150 -39.69 21.47 -25.82
N ASN A 151 -39.98 21.42 -27.12
CA ASN A 151 -39.06 21.17 -28.22
C ASN A 151 -37.70 21.84 -27.98
N ASN A 152 -36.62 21.13 -28.27
CA ASN A 152 -35.70 21.64 -29.27
C ASN A 152 -34.92 20.52 -29.96
N ASP A 153 -35.20 20.40 -31.25
CA ASP A 153 -34.52 19.63 -32.28
C ASP A 153 -33.09 20.12 -32.55
N ASN A 154 -32.37 19.24 -33.26
CA ASN A 154 -31.13 19.40 -34.03
C ASN A 154 -29.87 18.93 -33.27
N HIS A 155 -28.98 18.13 -33.85
CA HIS A 155 -28.66 17.95 -35.25
C HIS A 155 -27.92 16.62 -35.45
N ASP A 156 -28.23 15.94 -36.55
CA ASP A 156 -27.42 14.93 -37.21
C ASP A 156 -25.95 15.33 -37.35
N ASP A 157 -25.01 14.38 -37.19
CA ASP A 157 -24.03 14.18 -38.27
C ASP A 157 -23.40 12.77 -38.20
N GLU A 158 -23.76 11.96 -39.19
CA GLU A 158 -23.04 10.74 -39.55
C GLU A 158 -21.71 11.11 -40.22
N SER A 159 -20.60 10.50 -39.81
CA SER A 159 -19.48 10.31 -40.74
C SER A 159 -18.67 9.06 -40.43
N LYS A 160 -19.06 8.00 -41.14
CA LYS A 160 -18.19 6.87 -41.51
C LYS A 160 -16.96 7.41 -42.28
N SER A 161 -15.78 6.91 -41.93
CA SER A 161 -14.71 6.75 -42.92
C SER A 161 -13.87 5.51 -42.60
N GLU A 162 -14.05 4.49 -43.43
CA GLU A 162 -13.07 3.46 -43.69
C GLU A 162 -11.91 4.08 -44.48
N SER A 163 -10.66 3.69 -44.20
CA SER A 163 -9.71 3.38 -45.28
C SER A 163 -8.47 2.63 -44.79
N HIS A 164 -8.24 1.50 -45.46
CA HIS A 164 -7.01 0.72 -45.51
C HIS A 164 -5.81 1.55 -45.98
N SER A 165 -4.62 1.28 -45.41
CA SER A 165 -3.35 1.21 -46.17
C SER A 165 -2.22 0.58 -45.34
N GLU A 166 -1.99 -0.72 -45.53
CA GLU A 166 -0.63 -1.28 -45.68
C GLU A 166 -0.21 -1.09 -47.17
N PRO A 167 1.03 -1.37 -47.63
CA PRO A 167 2.23 -1.88 -46.94
C PRO A 167 3.53 -1.08 -47.28
N GLU A 168 4.62 -1.24 -46.54
CA GLU A 168 5.97 -1.24 -47.13
C GLU A 168 6.93 -2.15 -46.34
N GLU A 169 7.16 -3.34 -46.89
CA GLU A 169 8.33 -4.18 -46.60
C GLU A 169 9.61 -3.44 -46.99
N THR A 170 10.44 -3.10 -46.01
CA THR A 170 11.85 -2.74 -46.26
C THR A 170 12.75 -3.91 -45.88
N THR A 171 13.23 -4.59 -46.91
CA THR A 171 14.29 -5.59 -46.86
C THR A 171 15.64 -4.91 -46.56
N VAL A 172 16.22 -5.16 -45.38
CA VAL A 172 17.64 -4.86 -45.11
C VAL A 172 18.43 -6.15 -44.96
N LYS A 173 19.26 -6.40 -45.97
CA LYS A 173 20.27 -7.44 -46.05
C LYS A 173 21.50 -7.09 -45.20
N THR A 174 21.99 -8.12 -44.50
CA THR A 174 23.41 -8.51 -44.33
C THR A 174 24.39 -7.51 -43.71
N GLY A 175 24.88 -7.87 -42.53
CA GLY A 175 26.13 -7.35 -41.96
C GLY A 175 26.78 -8.38 -41.05
N ALA A 176 27.69 -9.16 -41.61
CA ALA A 176 28.52 -10.14 -40.91
C ALA A 176 29.27 -9.50 -39.73
N LYS A 177 29.18 -10.09 -38.54
CA LYS A 177 30.04 -9.73 -37.40
C LYS A 177 31.04 -10.82 -37.07
N ASP A 178 32.27 -10.37 -37.18
CA ASP A 178 33.56 -11.03 -37.11
C ASP A 178 33.81 -11.70 -35.74
N LYS A 179 34.41 -12.89 -35.79
CA LYS A 179 34.78 -13.69 -34.61
C LYS A 179 36.15 -13.22 -34.10
N GLY A 180 36.13 -12.18 -33.27
CA GLY A 180 37.28 -11.68 -32.52
C GLY A 180 37.67 -12.58 -31.35
N LYS A 181 38.65 -13.45 -31.59
CA LYS A 181 39.32 -14.35 -30.64
C LYS A 181 40.22 -13.56 -29.68
N VAL A 182 39.79 -13.31 -28.44
CA VAL A 182 40.66 -12.72 -27.40
C VAL A 182 41.27 -13.82 -26.53
N LYS A 183 42.61 -13.85 -26.54
CA LYS A 183 43.48 -14.76 -25.78
C LYS A 183 43.52 -14.40 -24.29
N ALA A 184 43.61 -15.44 -23.48
CA ALA A 184 43.93 -15.40 -22.07
C ALA A 184 45.35 -14.87 -21.78
N ALA A 185 45.47 -13.99 -20.80
CA ALA A 185 46.69 -13.68 -20.05
C ALA A 185 46.26 -13.53 -18.57
N LYS A 186 46.45 -14.54 -17.73
CA LYS A 186 47.62 -14.83 -16.88
C LYS A 186 47.95 -13.69 -15.88
N LYS A 187 47.49 -13.93 -14.64
CA LYS A 187 48.10 -13.70 -13.32
C LYS A 187 49.01 -12.48 -13.13
N THR A 188 48.71 -11.71 -12.08
CA THR A 188 49.63 -11.41 -10.96
C THR A 188 48.85 -10.85 -9.77
N ASP A 189 48.92 -11.53 -8.63
CA ASP A 189 48.64 -10.97 -7.31
C ASP A 189 49.75 -9.99 -6.89
N PRO A 190 49.44 -8.98 -6.07
CA PRO A 190 50.38 -8.55 -5.06
C PRO A 190 49.79 -8.63 -3.64
N ALA A 191 50.65 -9.12 -2.75
CA ALA A 191 50.48 -9.31 -1.32
C ALA A 191 50.29 -7.98 -0.54
N PRO A 192 49.87 -8.04 0.74
CA PRO A 192 49.39 -6.89 1.49
C PRO A 192 50.53 -6.12 2.17
N ASP A 193 50.54 -4.80 1.98
CA ASP A 193 51.49 -3.92 2.65
C ASP A 193 50.85 -3.24 3.88
N LYS A 194 51.44 -3.57 5.03
CA LYS A 194 51.80 -2.70 6.17
C LYS A 194 50.72 -1.92 6.93
N ALA A 195 50.57 -2.39 8.16
CA ALA A 195 50.12 -1.65 9.33
C ALA A 195 50.89 -0.33 9.54
N VAL A 196 50.14 0.77 9.66
CA VAL A 196 50.63 2.05 10.17
C VAL A 196 50.09 2.25 11.58
N LYS A 197 51.00 2.17 12.56
CA LYS A 197 50.84 2.69 13.92
C LYS A 197 50.88 4.23 13.86
N ALA A 198 49.87 4.90 14.41
CA ALA A 198 49.95 6.32 14.73
C ALA A 198 49.57 6.55 16.21
N LYS A 199 50.31 7.51 16.79
CA LYS A 199 50.58 7.81 18.20
C LYS A 199 49.43 8.50 18.95
N PRO A 200 49.50 8.54 20.29
CA PRO A 200 48.45 9.06 21.16
C PRO A 200 48.39 10.60 21.19
N VAL A 201 47.18 11.14 21.22
CA VAL A 201 46.83 12.56 21.35
C VAL A 201 46.97 13.00 22.82
N PRO A 202 47.50 14.20 23.12
CA PRO A 202 47.77 14.65 24.49
C PRO A 202 46.49 15.08 25.24
N LYS A 203 46.41 14.65 26.50
CA LYS A 203 45.43 15.09 27.50
C LYS A 203 45.61 16.59 27.80
N LYS A 204 44.63 17.42 27.43
CA LYS A 204 44.46 18.76 28.00
C LYS A 204 43.63 18.67 29.28
N LYS A 205 44.26 18.99 30.42
CA LYS A 205 43.58 19.32 31.68
C LYS A 205 42.86 20.67 31.51
N GLY A 206 41.53 20.63 31.46
CA GLY A 206 40.66 21.80 31.55
C GLY A 206 40.07 21.91 32.95
N LYS A 207 40.20 23.09 33.55
CA LYS A 207 39.68 23.51 34.86
C LYS A 207 38.18 23.21 35.01
N GLU A 208 37.82 22.64 36.15
CA GLU A 208 36.48 22.72 36.73
C GLU A 208 36.08 24.18 36.89
N LYS A 209 35.01 24.57 36.20
CA LYS A 209 34.26 25.80 36.46
C LYS A 209 32.87 25.31 36.86
N ALA A 210 32.47 25.62 38.09
CA ALA A 210 31.14 25.32 38.61
C ALA A 210 30.10 25.90 37.65
N VAL A 211 29.30 25.01 37.07
CA VAL A 211 28.11 25.34 36.29
C VAL A 211 26.98 25.37 37.30
N GLU A 212 26.48 26.57 37.60
CA GLU A 212 25.14 26.76 38.12
C GLU A 212 24.19 26.21 37.07
N SER A 213 23.65 25.02 37.32
CA SER A 213 22.54 24.46 36.58
C SER A 213 21.29 25.25 36.99
N GLU A 214 21.04 26.36 36.30
CA GLU A 214 19.67 26.80 36.13
C GLU A 214 18.99 25.68 35.35
N ASP A 215 18.00 25.04 35.99
CA ASP A 215 17.09 24.12 35.36
C ASP A 215 16.39 24.89 34.23
N GLU A 216 17.00 24.87 33.04
CA GLU A 216 16.41 25.27 31.77
C GLU A 216 15.23 24.30 31.59
N VAL A 217 14.07 24.72 32.11
CA VAL A 217 12.80 24.03 31.91
C VAL A 217 12.58 24.05 30.42
N ASP A 218 12.99 22.97 29.79
CA ASP A 218 12.84 22.67 28.37
C ASP A 218 11.39 23.00 28.03
N SER A 219 11.18 24.18 27.44
CA SER A 219 9.85 24.68 27.13
C SER A 219 9.32 23.71 26.11
N LEU A 220 8.48 22.77 26.55
CA LEU A 220 7.90 21.73 25.73
C LEU A 220 7.21 22.42 24.56
N GLU A 221 7.91 22.46 23.42
CA GLU A 221 7.40 23.09 22.22
C GLU A 221 6.13 22.34 21.83
N HIS A 222 5.00 23.04 21.89
CA HIS A 222 3.73 22.43 21.59
C HIS A 222 3.65 22.12 20.10
N PRO A 223 3.00 21.01 19.69
CA PRO A 223 2.81 20.74 18.27
C PRO A 223 2.04 21.88 17.59
N ALA A 224 2.34 22.09 16.31
CA ALA A 224 1.66 23.11 15.50
C ALA A 224 0.13 22.94 15.54
N PRO A 225 -0.66 24.04 15.51
CA PRO A 225 -2.12 24.00 15.58
C PRO A 225 -2.79 23.01 14.63
N GLU A 226 -2.31 22.91 13.39
CA GLU A 226 -2.80 21.98 12.37
C GLU A 226 -2.55 20.52 12.72
N VAL A 227 -1.42 20.20 13.37
CA VAL A 227 -1.15 18.86 13.89
C VAL A 227 -2.11 18.54 15.01
N VAL A 228 -2.29 19.47 15.96
CA VAL A 228 -3.24 19.27 17.08
C VAL A 228 -4.65 19.03 16.55
N ASN A 229 -5.11 19.80 15.56
CA ASN A 229 -6.39 19.57 14.92
C ASN A 229 -6.47 18.21 14.24
N LEU A 230 -5.43 17.79 13.50
CA LEU A 230 -5.41 16.46 12.86
C LEU A 230 -5.51 15.34 13.89
N LEU A 231 -4.76 15.44 14.99
CA LEU A 231 -4.80 14.47 16.09
C LEU A 231 -6.22 14.39 16.69
N LEU A 232 -6.83 15.54 17.00
CA LEU A 232 -8.18 15.60 17.56
C LEU A 232 -9.21 15.01 16.59
N THR A 233 -9.16 15.39 15.31
CA THR A 233 -10.07 14.89 14.28
C THR A 233 -9.92 13.37 14.09
N MET A 234 -8.71 12.85 13.91
CA MET A 234 -8.51 11.41 13.64
C MET A 234 -8.93 10.54 14.84
N ILE A 235 -8.64 10.99 16.07
CA ILE A 235 -9.03 10.27 17.29
C ILE A 235 -10.54 10.35 17.49
N TYR A 236 -11.15 11.51 17.28
CA TYR A 236 -12.60 11.66 17.35
C TYR A 236 -13.27 10.69 16.38
N SER A 237 -12.89 10.75 15.09
CA SER A 237 -13.45 9.90 14.04
C SER A 237 -13.26 8.41 14.34
N HIS A 238 -12.08 8.02 14.82
CA HIS A 238 -11.82 6.65 15.26
C HIS A 238 -12.77 6.22 16.40
N SER A 239 -13.00 7.10 17.37
CA SER A 239 -13.88 6.82 18.51
C SER A 239 -15.35 6.66 18.13
N VAL A 240 -15.81 7.29 17.04
CA VAL A 240 -17.17 7.08 16.51
C VAL A 240 -17.32 5.65 16.01
N ARG A 241 -16.31 5.14 15.31
CA ARG A 241 -16.29 3.79 14.72
C ARG A 241 -16.21 2.69 15.78
N ILE A 242 -15.42 2.89 16.84
CA ILE A 242 -15.22 1.86 17.87
C ILE A 242 -16.23 1.99 19.02
N LYS A 243 -16.83 0.87 19.42
CA LYS A 243 -17.66 0.78 20.63
C LYS A 243 -16.82 0.60 21.91
N ALA A 244 -15.55 0.22 21.75
CA ALA A 244 -14.62 -0.09 22.83
C ALA A 244 -13.99 1.17 23.44
N LYS A 245 -13.09 0.97 24.42
CA LYS A 245 -12.26 2.04 24.98
C LYS A 245 -11.18 2.44 23.97
N ILE A 246 -10.85 3.72 23.90
CA ILE A 246 -9.70 4.19 23.13
C ILE A 246 -8.44 3.91 23.96
N PRO A 247 -7.45 3.17 23.43
CA PRO A 247 -6.20 2.95 24.14
C PRO A 247 -5.41 4.26 24.17
N MET A 248 -5.40 4.95 25.32
CA MET A 248 -4.58 6.14 25.53
C MET A 248 -3.80 6.05 26.83
N THR A 249 -2.50 6.35 26.76
CA THR A 249 -1.63 6.27 27.92
C THR A 249 -1.91 7.43 28.87
N GLY A 250 -2.36 7.13 30.08
CA GLY A 250 -2.56 8.14 31.13
C GLY A 250 -3.90 8.88 31.09
N ALA A 251 -4.75 8.60 30.11
CA ALA A 251 -6.13 9.07 30.14
C ALA A 251 -6.94 8.26 31.17
N PRO A 252 -7.95 8.87 31.83
CA PRO A 252 -8.93 8.10 32.59
C PRO A 252 -9.57 7.07 31.67
N GLU A 253 -9.92 5.89 32.18
CA GLU A 253 -10.66 4.89 31.40
C GLU A 253 -12.06 5.41 31.06
N LEU A 254 -12.16 6.16 29.97
CA LEU A 254 -13.40 6.70 29.44
C LEU A 254 -13.97 5.75 28.40
N SER A 255 -15.30 5.57 28.43
CA SER A 255 -15.99 5.01 27.27
C SER A 255 -15.83 5.96 26.08
N ALA A 256 -15.87 5.44 24.86
CA ALA A 256 -15.76 6.24 23.64
C ALA A 256 -16.76 7.43 23.64
N ALA A 257 -18.00 7.23 24.08
CA ALA A 257 -18.99 8.30 24.18
C ALA A 257 -18.62 9.41 25.17
N ARG A 258 -18.09 9.05 26.35
CA ARG A 258 -17.61 10.05 27.32
C ARG A 258 -16.37 10.78 26.81
N PHE A 259 -15.51 10.06 26.09
CA PHE A 259 -14.32 10.64 25.49
C PHE A 259 -14.69 11.67 24.41
N ARG A 260 -15.61 11.36 23.49
CA ARG A 260 -16.14 12.31 22.50
C ARG A 260 -16.71 13.56 23.13
N LYS A 261 -17.56 13.41 24.15
CA LYS A 261 -18.12 14.56 24.88
C LYS A 261 -17.04 15.50 25.43
N ARG A 262 -15.87 14.97 25.83
CA ARG A 262 -14.74 15.79 26.27
C ARG A 262 -13.98 16.44 25.12
N LEU A 263 -13.87 15.77 23.98
CA LEU A 263 -13.33 16.37 22.76
C LEU A 263 -14.22 17.51 22.24
N ASP A 264 -15.54 17.40 22.36
CA ASP A 264 -16.49 18.47 22.01
C ASP A 264 -16.36 19.72 22.90
N GLU A 265 -15.70 19.60 24.07
CA GLU A 265 -15.37 20.75 24.92
C GLU A 265 -14.12 21.50 24.43
N ILE A 266 -13.34 20.92 23.49
CA ILE A 266 -12.15 21.54 22.90
C ILE A 266 -12.58 22.34 21.67
N PRO A 267 -12.43 23.67 21.66
CA PRO A 267 -12.74 24.46 20.47
C PRO A 267 -11.73 24.19 19.36
N LYS A 268 -12.09 24.52 18.13
CA LYS A 268 -11.16 24.54 16.99
C LYS A 268 -9.90 25.33 17.33
N ILE A 269 -8.74 24.71 17.21
CA ILE A 269 -7.44 25.34 17.48
C ILE A 269 -7.02 26.14 16.25
N LYS A 270 -6.80 27.44 16.38
CA LYS A 270 -6.34 28.29 15.26
C LYS A 270 -4.90 28.74 15.42
N THR A 271 -4.45 28.83 16.67
CA THR A 271 -3.15 29.38 17.06
C THR A 271 -2.54 28.58 18.20
N GLU A 272 -1.23 28.71 18.42
CA GLU A 272 -0.54 28.08 19.55
C GLU A 272 -1.15 28.49 20.90
N LYS A 273 -1.59 29.75 21.02
CA LYS A 273 -2.29 30.25 22.22
C LYS A 273 -3.60 29.51 22.49
N ASP A 274 -4.27 29.00 21.46
CA ASP A 274 -5.46 28.18 21.64
C ASP A 274 -5.10 26.80 22.22
N VAL A 275 -3.95 26.23 21.81
CA VAL A 275 -3.40 24.99 22.39
C VAL A 275 -3.10 25.19 23.87
N GLU A 276 -2.35 26.24 24.21
CA GLU A 276 -2.01 26.59 25.60
C GLU A 276 -3.28 26.76 26.45
N LYS A 277 -4.26 27.52 25.93
CA LYS A 277 -5.54 27.75 26.60
C LYS A 277 -6.30 26.45 26.84
N ALA A 278 -6.31 25.54 25.86
CA ALA A 278 -6.96 24.23 25.99
C ALA A 278 -6.22 23.31 26.99
N LEU A 279 -4.88 23.43 27.08
CA LEU A 279 -4.04 22.67 28.01
C LEU A 279 -4.16 23.14 29.47
N VAL A 280 -4.46 24.42 29.72
CA VAL A 280 -4.68 24.93 31.10
C VAL A 280 -6.13 24.82 31.56
N SER A 281 -7.08 24.56 30.65
CA SER A 281 -8.50 24.44 30.97
C SER A 281 -8.78 23.14 31.73
N SER A 282 -9.43 23.25 32.90
CA SER A 282 -9.78 22.10 33.76
C SER A 282 -10.72 21.09 33.09
N LYS A 283 -11.44 21.49 32.04
CA LYS A 283 -12.37 20.63 31.30
C LYS A 283 -11.66 19.76 30.26
N THR A 284 -10.65 20.31 29.60
CA THR A 284 -10.04 19.76 28.38
C THR A 284 -8.60 19.27 28.58
N SER A 285 -7.88 19.85 29.54
CA SER A 285 -6.45 19.62 29.78
C SER A 285 -6.07 18.15 29.88
N ALA A 286 -6.80 17.35 30.67
CA ALA A 286 -6.48 15.94 30.88
C ALA A 286 -6.57 15.12 29.57
N VAL A 287 -7.60 15.36 28.76
CA VAL A 287 -7.79 14.65 27.47
C VAL A 287 -6.76 15.11 26.45
N LEU A 288 -6.62 16.43 26.26
CA LEU A 288 -5.66 16.97 25.31
C LEU A 288 -4.21 16.59 25.67
N SER A 289 -3.82 16.68 26.93
CA SER A 289 -2.48 16.26 27.38
C SER A 289 -2.23 14.78 27.14
N SER A 290 -3.23 13.93 27.33
CA SER A 290 -3.09 12.49 27.05
C SER A 290 -2.89 12.21 25.56
N ILE A 291 -3.60 12.96 24.69
CA ILE A 291 -3.45 12.89 23.24
C ILE A 291 -2.05 13.35 22.82
N LEU A 292 -1.62 14.53 23.25
CA LEU A 292 -0.31 15.07 22.90
C LEU A 292 0.84 14.21 23.45
N LYS A 293 0.67 13.61 24.63
CA LYS A 293 1.65 12.67 25.18
C LYS A 293 1.73 11.36 24.38
N THR A 294 0.63 10.90 23.82
CA THR A 294 0.57 9.62 23.09
C THR A 294 0.96 9.78 21.62
N CYS A 295 0.58 10.89 20.98
CA CYS A 295 0.70 11.08 19.53
C CYS A 295 1.33 12.42 19.12
N GLY A 296 1.60 13.34 20.06
CA GLY A 296 1.98 14.72 19.75
C GLY A 296 3.31 14.86 19.03
N ASP A 297 4.23 13.90 19.20
CA ASP A 297 5.51 13.88 18.51
C ASP A 297 5.56 12.92 17.32
N MET A 298 4.46 12.21 17.05
CA MET A 298 4.35 11.25 15.95
C MET A 298 4.29 11.95 14.60
N ILE A 299 3.60 13.09 14.53
CA ILE A 299 3.26 13.80 13.29
C ILE A 299 3.83 15.22 13.37
N ILE A 300 4.42 15.69 12.28
CA ILE A 300 4.82 17.09 12.07
C ILE A 300 4.24 17.60 10.74
N PRO A 301 4.02 18.92 10.57
CA PRO A 301 3.73 19.47 9.25
C PRO A 301 4.87 19.15 8.29
N ALA A 302 4.55 18.89 7.02
CA ALA A 302 5.59 18.83 6.01
C ALA A 302 6.02 20.26 5.64
N ASP A 303 7.27 20.61 5.89
CA ASP A 303 7.86 21.91 5.59
C ASP A 303 9.13 21.79 4.74
N GLY A 304 9.48 22.86 4.01
CA GLY A 304 10.71 22.94 3.22
C GLY A 304 10.97 21.71 2.33
N ASP A 305 12.05 20.97 2.64
CA ASP A 305 12.50 19.79 1.90
C ASP A 305 11.65 18.53 2.15
N LEU A 306 10.71 18.56 3.10
CA LEU A 306 9.79 17.48 3.40
C LEU A 306 8.49 17.55 2.58
N VAL A 307 8.17 18.70 1.99
CA VAL A 307 7.00 18.87 1.12
C VAL A 307 7.20 18.08 -0.18
N ILE A 308 6.19 17.30 -0.56
CA ILE A 308 6.17 16.62 -1.85
C ILE A 308 5.57 17.58 -2.89
N PRO A 309 6.34 18.02 -3.90
CA PRO A 309 5.83 18.94 -4.91
C PRO A 309 4.80 18.26 -5.82
N GLY A 310 4.01 19.05 -6.54
CA GLY A 310 3.06 18.57 -7.54
C GLY A 310 1.65 18.27 -7.01
N PHE A 311 1.47 18.14 -5.69
CA PHE A 311 0.13 18.15 -5.11
C PHE A 311 -0.49 19.55 -5.18
N PRO A 312 -1.82 19.66 -5.31
CA PRO A 312 -2.53 20.94 -5.21
C PRO A 312 -2.26 21.66 -3.88
N GLU A 313 -2.25 23.00 -3.89
CA GLU A 313 -1.86 23.82 -2.73
C GLU A 313 -2.78 23.61 -1.50
N GLN A 314 -4.03 23.24 -1.72
CA GLN A 314 -5.01 22.93 -0.69
C GLN A 314 -4.80 21.57 -0.01
N VAL A 315 -4.00 20.68 -0.60
CA VAL A 315 -3.67 19.39 0.02
C VAL A 315 -2.67 19.64 1.14
N LEU A 316 -3.12 19.44 2.38
CA LEU A 316 -2.25 19.57 3.54
C LEU A 316 -1.37 18.32 3.66
N GLN A 317 -0.07 18.53 3.84
CA GLN A 317 0.91 17.46 3.92
C GLN A 317 1.51 17.39 5.32
N PHE A 318 1.56 16.19 5.87
CA PHE A 318 2.18 15.90 7.15
C PHE A 318 3.15 14.73 7.02
N VAL A 319 4.13 14.71 7.92
CA VAL A 319 5.14 13.67 8.01
C VAL A 319 4.98 12.90 9.32
N VAL A 320 5.03 11.57 9.23
CA VAL A 320 5.06 10.69 10.41
C VAL A 320 6.50 10.55 10.90
N ALA A 321 6.97 11.56 11.64
CA ALA A 321 8.34 11.68 12.15
C ALA A 321 8.71 10.54 13.11
N LYS A 322 7.81 10.19 14.03
CA LYS A 322 8.04 9.17 15.06
C LYS A 322 6.92 8.14 15.04
N PRO A 323 6.93 7.18 14.10
CA PRO A 323 5.96 6.10 14.09
C PRO A 323 6.03 5.29 15.38
N ASP A 324 4.97 4.53 15.68
CA ASP A 324 4.97 3.66 16.86
C ASP A 324 6.23 2.77 16.89
N ARG A 325 6.82 2.64 18.08
CA ARG A 325 8.12 1.97 18.25
C ARG A 325 8.06 0.51 17.85
N SER A 326 6.94 -0.16 18.09
CA SER A 326 6.77 -1.57 17.73
C SER A 326 6.70 -1.73 16.21
N LEU A 327 5.93 -0.88 15.53
CA LEU A 327 5.83 -0.83 14.07
C LEU A 327 7.17 -0.52 13.43
N GLN A 328 7.86 0.52 13.91
CA GLN A 328 9.15 0.92 13.39
C GLN A 328 10.20 -0.18 13.59
N SER A 329 10.22 -0.81 14.77
CA SER A 329 11.14 -1.92 15.09
C SER A 329 10.88 -3.14 14.20
N ALA A 330 9.62 -3.50 13.97
CA ALA A 330 9.23 -4.60 13.09
C ALA A 330 9.66 -4.31 11.65
N TYR A 331 9.38 -3.11 11.14
CA TYR A 331 9.75 -2.68 9.81
C TYR A 331 11.27 -2.65 9.61
N ASN A 332 12.00 -2.11 10.59
CA ASN A 332 13.46 -1.97 10.51
C ASN A 332 14.19 -3.33 10.40
N LYS A 333 13.56 -4.43 10.84
CA LYS A 333 14.11 -5.79 10.75
C LYS A 333 13.89 -6.45 9.40
N LEU A 334 13.15 -5.81 8.48
CA LEU A 334 12.89 -6.38 7.16
C LEU A 334 14.13 -6.32 6.27
N PRO A 335 14.41 -7.38 5.49
CA PRO A 335 15.49 -7.36 4.51
C PRO A 335 15.12 -6.52 3.30
N GLY A 336 16.08 -5.81 2.69
CA GLY A 336 15.88 -5.04 1.44
C GLY A 336 15.51 -3.57 1.62
N ARG A 337 15.78 -2.96 2.79
CA ARG A 337 15.44 -1.54 3.07
C ARG A 337 16.18 -0.53 2.20
N ASP A 338 17.23 -0.96 1.52
CA ASP A 338 17.92 -0.21 0.49
C ASP A 338 17.11 -0.11 -0.81
N GLN A 339 16.12 -1.00 -1.00
CA GLN A 339 15.27 -1.10 -2.18
C GLN A 339 13.80 -0.73 -1.88
N THR A 340 13.58 0.27 -1.04
CA THR A 340 12.22 0.71 -0.70
C THR A 340 11.57 1.49 -1.83
N ARG A 341 10.25 1.34 -2.00
CA ARG A 341 9.42 2.23 -2.84
C ARG A 341 8.43 3.00 -1.96
N LEU A 342 7.94 4.12 -2.48
CA LEU A 342 6.84 4.85 -1.87
C LEU A 342 5.58 4.55 -2.70
N LEU A 343 4.55 4.08 -2.03
CA LEU A 343 3.24 3.76 -2.62
C LEU A 343 2.15 4.47 -1.83
N PHE A 344 0.95 4.55 -2.37
CA PHE A 344 -0.18 5.30 -1.80
C PHE A 344 -1.27 4.37 -1.28
N HIS A 345 -1.94 4.79 -0.21
CA HIS A 345 -3.11 4.10 0.33
C HIS A 345 -4.18 5.13 0.67
N GLY A 346 -5.35 5.04 0.04
CA GLY A 346 -6.51 5.83 0.43
C GLY A 346 -7.23 5.18 1.60
N THR A 347 -7.62 5.98 2.58
CA THR A 347 -8.36 5.53 3.75
C THR A 347 -9.25 6.64 4.31
N PRO A 348 -10.38 6.33 4.98
CA PRO A 348 -11.12 7.35 5.72
C PRO A 348 -10.34 7.85 6.94
N MET A 349 -10.64 9.06 7.38
CA MET A 349 -10.11 9.67 8.60
C MET A 349 -10.27 8.79 9.85
N ALA A 350 -11.36 8.03 9.96
CA ALA A 350 -11.63 7.16 11.11
C ALA A 350 -10.64 5.98 11.29
N ASN A 351 -9.92 5.61 10.23
CA ASN A 351 -8.94 4.53 10.27
C ASN A 351 -7.53 5.05 10.60
N LEU A 352 -7.27 6.34 10.39
CA LEU A 352 -5.93 6.92 10.47
C LEU A 352 -5.26 6.65 11.83
N TYR A 353 -5.98 6.87 12.94
CA TYR A 353 -5.46 6.61 14.28
C TYR A 353 -4.98 5.16 14.45
N SER A 354 -5.82 4.17 14.13
CA SER A 354 -5.45 2.76 14.22
C SER A 354 -4.30 2.40 13.28
N ILE A 355 -4.26 2.95 12.07
CA ILE A 355 -3.17 2.66 11.12
C ILE A 355 -1.83 3.14 11.68
N LEU A 356 -1.79 4.33 12.28
CA LEU A 356 -0.56 4.90 12.83
C LEU A 356 -0.11 4.21 14.13
N HIS A 357 -1.05 3.68 14.91
CA HIS A 357 -0.77 3.06 16.21
C HIS A 357 -0.55 1.54 16.11
N ASP A 358 -1.45 0.84 15.41
CA ASP A 358 -1.51 -0.62 15.35
C ASP A 358 -0.99 -1.18 14.01
N GLY A 359 -0.81 -0.31 13.01
CA GLY A 359 -0.43 -0.68 11.65
C GLY A 359 -1.65 -0.94 10.78
N PHE A 360 -1.41 -1.39 9.54
CA PHE A 360 -2.49 -1.70 8.61
C PHE A 360 -3.26 -2.96 9.04
N ASP A 361 -4.56 -2.79 9.22
CA ASP A 361 -5.49 -3.91 9.14
C ASP A 361 -5.60 -4.39 7.69
N PRO A 362 -5.81 -5.69 7.46
CA PRO A 362 -6.05 -6.20 6.12
C PRO A 362 -7.31 -5.55 5.54
N ALA A 363 -7.17 -4.89 4.39
CA ALA A 363 -8.29 -4.28 3.68
C ALA A 363 -9.18 -5.33 2.99
N GLY A 364 -8.70 -6.56 2.88
CA GLY A 364 -9.47 -7.69 2.41
C GLY A 364 -8.67 -8.98 2.48
N GLN A 365 -9.22 -10.00 1.84
CA GLN A 365 -8.49 -11.23 1.58
C GLN A 365 -8.33 -11.40 0.07
N LEU A 366 -7.09 -11.51 -0.38
CA LEU A 366 -6.80 -12.01 -1.72
C LEU A 366 -6.20 -13.40 -1.53
N LEU A 367 -6.82 -14.43 -2.12
CA LEU A 367 -6.35 -15.81 -2.04
C LEU A 367 -6.27 -16.35 -0.60
N GLY A 368 -7.27 -16.01 0.22
CA GLY A 368 -7.31 -16.37 1.63
C GLY A 368 -6.22 -15.71 2.48
N GLN A 369 -5.48 -14.74 1.92
CA GLN A 369 -4.47 -13.99 2.65
C GLN A 369 -4.93 -12.57 2.89
N ALA A 370 -4.69 -12.10 4.12
CA ALA A 370 -4.76 -10.69 4.46
C ALA A 370 -3.97 -9.83 3.45
N THR A 371 -4.67 -8.89 2.80
CA THR A 371 -4.12 -8.04 1.74
C THR A 371 -4.24 -6.56 2.08
N LEU A 372 -3.18 -5.82 1.80
CA LEU A 372 -3.15 -4.36 1.77
C LEU A 372 -3.02 -3.90 0.33
N TRP A 373 -3.93 -3.03 -0.10
CA TRP A 373 -3.95 -2.44 -1.44
C TRP A 373 -3.23 -1.11 -1.40
N LEU A 374 -2.20 -0.96 -2.23
CA LEU A 374 -1.45 0.27 -2.39
C LEU A 374 -1.38 0.61 -3.88
N ALA A 375 -1.38 1.88 -4.26
CA ALA A 375 -1.19 2.28 -5.65
C ALA A 375 0.16 2.95 -5.87
N ARG A 376 0.69 2.86 -7.10
CA ARG A 376 1.83 3.70 -7.50
C ARG A 376 1.44 5.17 -7.61
N ASP A 377 0.25 5.43 -8.14
CA ASP A 377 -0.25 6.77 -8.40
C ASP A 377 -1.22 7.21 -7.28
N PRO A 378 -1.06 8.44 -6.74
CA PRO A 378 -1.99 9.03 -5.77
C PRO A 378 -3.45 8.95 -6.20
N GLY A 379 -3.73 9.28 -7.47
CA GLY A 379 -5.08 9.32 -8.03
C GLY A 379 -5.81 7.97 -7.94
N SER A 380 -5.12 6.86 -8.16
CA SER A 380 -5.72 5.52 -8.05
C SER A 380 -6.11 5.13 -6.63
N SER A 381 -5.54 5.81 -5.61
CA SER A 381 -5.89 5.60 -4.20
C SER A 381 -6.91 6.63 -3.69
N LEU A 382 -7.19 7.68 -4.47
CA LEU A 382 -8.00 8.82 -4.03
C LEU A 382 -9.44 8.40 -3.69
N GLU A 383 -10.08 7.60 -4.54
CA GLU A 383 -11.45 7.15 -4.33
C GLU A 383 -11.62 6.45 -2.97
N PHE A 384 -10.63 5.66 -2.55
CA PHE A 384 -10.63 4.97 -1.25
C PHE A 384 -10.43 5.90 -0.06
N SER A 385 -9.87 7.09 -0.28
CA SER A 385 -9.76 8.12 0.74
C SER A 385 -11.12 8.74 1.10
N MET A 386 -12.10 8.62 0.18
CA MET A 386 -13.42 9.25 0.28
C MET A 386 -14.56 8.24 0.51
N LYS A 387 -14.53 7.06 -0.14
CA LYS A 387 -15.69 6.14 -0.21
C LYS A 387 -15.93 5.24 1.01
N ALA A 388 -14.90 4.66 1.60
CA ALA A 388 -15.08 3.50 2.48
C ALA A 388 -15.02 3.88 3.97
N GLY A 389 -16.08 3.64 4.74
CA GLY A 389 -16.05 3.77 6.21
C GLY A 389 -15.93 5.22 6.72
N SER A 390 -16.31 6.19 5.91
CA SER A 390 -16.56 7.56 6.35
C SER A 390 -17.65 7.54 7.44
N ILE A 391 -17.41 8.27 8.52
CA ILE A 391 -18.44 8.52 9.51
C ILE A 391 -19.51 9.41 8.84
N PRO A 392 -20.80 9.23 9.17
CA PRO A 392 -21.82 10.13 8.65
C PRO A 392 -21.47 11.59 8.95
N PRO A 393 -21.74 12.56 8.06
CA PRO A 393 -21.41 13.97 8.27
C PRO A 393 -21.90 14.53 9.62
N GLU A 394 -23.08 14.09 10.08
CA GLU A 394 -23.65 14.46 11.38
C GLU A 394 -22.91 13.88 12.59
N SER A 395 -22.09 12.87 12.36
CA SER A 395 -21.22 12.23 13.36
C SER A 395 -19.79 12.75 13.33
N GLU A 396 -19.46 13.68 12.43
CA GLU A 396 -18.14 14.34 12.44
C GLU A 396 -17.95 15.20 13.69
N TRP A 397 -16.69 15.45 14.02
CA TRP A 397 -16.38 16.38 15.11
C TRP A 397 -16.76 17.78 14.68
N GLY A 398 -17.76 18.40 15.33
CA GLY A 398 -18.28 19.71 14.93
C GLY A 398 -17.28 20.89 14.98
N HIS A 399 -16.07 20.66 15.50
CA HIS A 399 -14.97 21.63 15.51
C HIS A 399 -13.82 21.29 14.57
N THR A 400 -13.95 20.22 13.77
CA THR A 400 -12.92 19.82 12.80
C THR A 400 -12.68 20.92 11.77
N PRO A 401 -11.40 21.26 11.46
CA PRO A 401 -11.09 22.03 10.26
C PRO A 401 -11.22 21.24 8.96
N PHE A 402 -11.39 19.92 9.04
CA PHE A 402 -11.31 19.00 7.91
C PHE A 402 -12.65 18.25 7.66
N PRO A 403 -13.79 18.94 7.49
CA PRO A 403 -15.08 18.28 7.31
C PRO A 403 -15.15 17.60 5.96
N SER A 404 -15.47 16.31 5.93
CA SER A 404 -15.48 15.50 4.70
C SER A 404 -14.13 15.43 3.96
N TRP A 405 -13.00 15.64 4.64
CA TRP A 405 -11.69 15.49 3.99
C TRP A 405 -11.27 14.01 3.93
N GLY A 406 -10.73 13.61 2.78
CA GLY A 406 -10.12 12.30 2.57
C GLY A 406 -8.71 12.24 3.15
N VAL A 407 -8.27 11.01 3.47
CA VAL A 407 -6.88 10.74 3.88
C VAL A 407 -6.19 9.84 2.88
N LEU A 408 -5.11 10.35 2.30
CA LEU A 408 -4.20 9.58 1.47
C LEU A 408 -2.87 9.41 2.21
N LEU A 409 -2.36 8.18 2.27
CA LEU A 409 -1.13 7.84 2.99
C LEU A 409 -0.01 7.53 2.01
N GLY A 410 1.13 8.19 2.17
CA GLY A 410 2.37 7.79 1.51
C GLY A 410 3.09 6.74 2.37
N CYS A 411 3.18 5.51 1.85
CA CYS A 411 3.69 4.32 2.51
C CYS A 411 5.05 3.86 1.95
N GLU A 412 6.09 3.85 2.77
CA GLU A 412 7.39 3.27 2.40
C GLU A 412 7.31 1.74 2.48
N THR A 413 7.58 1.03 1.38
CA THR A 413 7.46 -0.43 1.29
C THR A 413 8.81 -1.09 0.97
N VAL A 414 9.14 -2.19 1.65
CA VAL A 414 10.41 -2.94 1.48
C VAL A 414 10.26 -4.10 0.48
N ARG A 415 9.02 -4.48 0.18
CA ARG A 415 8.68 -5.56 -0.74
C ARG A 415 7.53 -5.10 -1.60
N LEU A 416 7.69 -5.24 -2.91
CA LEU A 416 6.57 -5.17 -3.82
C LEU A 416 5.95 -6.55 -3.83
N GLY A 417 4.65 -6.61 -3.53
CA GLY A 417 3.88 -7.76 -3.96
C GLY A 417 3.57 -7.64 -5.45
N ALA A 418 2.63 -8.45 -5.92
CA ALA A 418 2.20 -8.37 -7.30
C ALA A 418 1.59 -6.98 -7.58
N THR A 419 1.90 -6.43 -8.75
CA THR A 419 1.29 -5.20 -9.26
C THR A 419 0.41 -5.57 -10.44
N ALA A 420 -0.87 -5.21 -10.37
CA ALA A 420 -1.82 -5.32 -11.47
C ALA A 420 -2.48 -3.95 -11.66
N ASN A 421 -2.54 -3.46 -12.91
CA ASN A 421 -3.18 -2.17 -13.25
C ASN A 421 -2.71 -0.98 -12.38
N GLY A 422 -1.41 -0.92 -12.05
CA GLY A 422 -0.84 0.13 -11.20
C GLY A 422 -1.14 0.00 -9.70
N ILE A 423 -1.95 -0.99 -9.30
CA ILE A 423 -2.25 -1.34 -7.92
C ILE A 423 -1.30 -2.46 -7.48
N THR A 424 -0.59 -2.24 -6.40
CA THR A 424 0.29 -3.19 -5.73
C THR A 424 -0.42 -3.83 -4.54
N HIS A 425 -0.47 -5.15 -4.51
CA HIS A 425 -1.07 -5.92 -3.44
C HIS A 425 0.02 -6.45 -2.51
N ILE A 426 0.02 -6.05 -1.24
CA ILE A 426 0.89 -6.66 -0.23
C ILE A 426 0.09 -7.76 0.46
N THR A 427 0.44 -9.02 0.23
CA THR A 427 -0.21 -10.19 0.86
C THR A 427 0.62 -10.75 2.01
N GLY A 428 -0.03 -11.06 3.13
CA GLY A 428 0.58 -11.80 4.26
C GLY A 428 1.75 -11.10 4.98
N ALA A 429 1.99 -9.82 4.69
CA ALA A 429 3.13 -9.05 5.21
C ALA A 429 2.78 -7.57 5.44
N MET A 430 1.68 -7.27 6.15
CA MET A 430 1.23 -5.89 6.40
C MET A 430 2.33 -4.99 6.97
N GLY A 431 3.16 -5.52 7.87
CA GLY A 431 4.30 -4.79 8.44
C GLY A 431 5.44 -4.45 7.46
N SER A 432 5.31 -4.80 6.17
CA SER A 432 6.25 -4.41 5.12
C SER A 432 5.98 -3.06 4.48
N ALA A 433 4.87 -2.42 4.85
CA ALA A 433 4.57 -1.02 4.59
C ALA A 433 4.63 -0.21 5.89
N MET A 434 5.09 1.02 5.80
CA MET A 434 5.05 1.98 6.92
C MET A 434 4.64 3.35 6.41
N VAL A 435 3.70 3.98 7.10
CA VAL A 435 3.26 5.34 6.79
C VAL A 435 4.40 6.32 7.04
N ARG A 436 4.67 7.17 6.05
CA ARG A 436 5.64 8.26 6.11
C ARG A 436 4.99 9.60 5.91
N TYR A 437 3.97 9.65 5.08
CA TYR A 437 3.24 10.87 4.74
C TYR A 437 1.75 10.68 4.97
N ILE A 438 1.12 11.77 5.38
CA ILE A 438 -0.33 11.91 5.44
C ILE A 438 -0.69 13.12 4.58
N PHE A 439 -1.50 12.90 3.56
CA PHE A 439 -2.05 13.94 2.71
C PHE A 439 -3.54 14.06 3.07
N LEU A 440 -3.95 15.23 3.55
CA LEU A 440 -5.36 15.53 3.77
C LEU A 440 -5.90 16.20 2.51
N ILE A 441 -6.92 15.58 1.93
CA ILE A 441 -7.48 15.98 0.65
C ILE A 441 -8.87 16.56 0.89
N PRO A 442 -9.16 17.80 0.48
CA PRO A 442 -10.50 18.35 0.59
C PRO A 442 -11.49 17.58 -0.28
N SER A 443 -12.78 17.63 0.10
CA SER A 443 -13.85 16.89 -0.58
C SER A 443 -13.94 17.15 -2.09
N ASP A 444 -14.50 16.17 -2.80
CA ASP A 444 -14.60 16.06 -4.27
C ASP A 444 -15.39 17.19 -4.96
N ASP A 445 -16.03 18.07 -4.19
CA ASP A 445 -16.65 19.31 -4.71
C ASP A 445 -15.61 20.32 -5.23
N THR A 446 -14.31 20.00 -5.13
CA THR A 446 -13.23 20.83 -5.67
C THR A 446 -12.69 20.23 -6.98
N PRO A 447 -12.83 20.93 -8.13
CA PRO A 447 -12.38 20.42 -9.44
C PRO A 447 -10.88 20.12 -9.51
N GLU A 448 -10.11 20.61 -8.54
CA GLU A 448 -8.68 20.43 -8.40
C GLU A 448 -8.29 19.03 -7.90
N VAL A 449 -9.21 18.26 -7.32
CA VAL A 449 -8.97 16.85 -6.97
C VAL A 449 -8.67 16.00 -8.21
N ALA A 450 -9.16 16.41 -9.39
CA ALA A 450 -8.80 15.81 -10.68
C ALA A 450 -7.33 16.06 -11.10
N SER A 451 -6.60 16.95 -10.41
CA SER A 451 -5.22 17.33 -10.73
C SER A 451 -4.17 16.64 -9.86
N MET A 452 -4.51 15.50 -9.22
CA MET A 452 -3.53 14.71 -8.47
C MET A 452 -2.34 14.34 -9.34
N PRO A 453 -1.10 14.51 -8.84
CA PRO A 453 0.06 14.18 -9.64
C PRO A 453 0.18 12.66 -9.80
N THR A 454 0.81 12.23 -10.89
CA THR A 454 1.20 10.83 -11.06
C THR A 454 2.38 10.50 -10.14
N GLY A 455 2.55 9.23 -9.80
CA GLY A 455 3.68 8.75 -9.03
C GLY A 455 5.02 9.10 -9.68
N ALA A 456 5.07 9.13 -11.02
CA ALA A 456 6.26 9.55 -11.77
C ALA A 456 6.62 11.03 -11.57
N GLN A 457 5.63 11.93 -11.51
CA GLN A 457 5.85 13.37 -11.31
C GLN A 457 6.44 13.69 -9.93
N ILE A 458 6.10 12.89 -8.93
CA ILE A 458 6.51 13.13 -7.53
C ILE A 458 7.64 12.23 -7.06
N GLU A 459 8.08 11.25 -7.85
CA GLU A 459 9.06 10.24 -7.44
C GLU A 459 10.36 10.87 -6.89
N ASP A 460 10.88 11.89 -7.58
CA ASP A 460 12.12 12.56 -7.17
C ASP A 460 11.96 13.36 -5.88
N GLY A 461 10.86 14.10 -5.75
CA GLY A 461 10.51 14.84 -4.54
C GLY A 461 10.37 13.90 -3.35
N MET A 462 9.65 12.80 -3.55
CA MET A 462 9.49 11.72 -2.59
C MET A 462 10.81 11.08 -2.17
N ARG A 463 11.68 10.76 -3.13
CA ARG A 463 12.99 10.16 -2.85
C ARG A 463 13.88 11.11 -2.07
N LYS A 464 13.84 12.41 -2.38
CA LYS A 464 14.56 13.45 -1.64
C LYS A 464 14.02 13.54 -0.20
N ALA A 465 12.72 13.62 -0.05
CA ALA A 465 12.08 13.80 1.24
C ALA A 465 12.27 12.57 2.15
N LEU A 466 12.20 11.33 1.62
CA LEU A 466 12.56 10.10 2.35
C LEU A 466 14.03 10.08 2.80
N LYS A 467 14.96 10.62 2.01
CA LYS A 467 16.38 10.73 2.41
C LYS A 467 16.56 11.73 3.55
N SER A 468 15.84 12.85 3.51
CA SER A 468 15.83 13.84 4.60
C SER A 468 15.22 13.26 5.86
N PHE A 469 14.09 12.57 5.72
CA PHE A 469 13.38 11.89 6.80
C PHE A 469 14.27 10.90 7.56
N ARG A 470 15.05 10.08 6.85
CA ARG A 470 15.95 9.08 7.48
C ARG A 470 17.10 9.71 8.30
N ARG A 471 17.27 11.03 8.26
CA ARG A 471 18.26 11.77 9.07
C ARG A 471 17.65 12.38 10.34
N LEU A 472 16.32 12.52 10.39
CA LEU A 472 15.57 12.84 11.60
C LEU A 472 15.56 11.61 12.52
#